data_AF-A0A7V9B6R6-F1
#
_entry.id   AF-A0A7V9B6R6-F1
#
_cell.length_a   1.000
_cell.length_b   1.000
_cell.length_c   1.000
_cell.angle_alpha   90.00
_cell.angle_beta   90.00
_cell.angle_gamma   90.00
#
_symmetry.space_group_name_H-M   'P 1'
#
loop_
_entity.id
_entity.type
_entity.pdbx_description
1 polymer ?
#
loop_
_entity_poly.entity_id
_entity_poly.type
_entity_poly.pdbx_seq_one_letter_code
_entity_poly.pdbx_strand_id
1 'polypeptide(L)'
;MSVTKRLDKDGKNRWLVRVEQPDPLTVKRRRVTVGTFPTKRDADLAEAKAITARERGSLIELDTATVAELLDTWMAAKTPDVTPQTADGYAIII
;
A
#
# COMPACT_ATOMS: atom_id res chain seq x y z
N MET A 1 7.48 -8.24 14.21
CA MET A 1 6.22 -8.99 14.04
C MET A 1 5.20 -8.41 15.00
N SER A 2 4.04 -7.99 14.51
CA SER A 2 2.94 -7.56 15.40
C SER A 2 1.61 -8.01 14.82
N VAL A 3 1.35 -9.31 14.93
CA VAL A 3 0.00 -9.87 14.82
C VAL A 3 -0.66 -9.71 16.19
N THR A 4 -1.72 -8.93 16.25
CA THR A 4 -2.43 -8.65 17.51
C THR A 4 -3.87 -9.12 17.43
N LYS A 5 -4.29 -9.93 18.41
CA LYS A 5 -5.68 -10.35 18.54
C LYS A 5 -6.50 -9.18 19.09
N ARG A 6 -7.59 -8.83 18.41
CA ARG A 6 -8.58 -7.84 18.83
C ARG A 6 -9.97 -8.45 18.83
N LEU A 7 -10.81 -7.99 19.74
CA LEU A 7 -12.24 -8.23 19.68
C LEU A 7 -12.89 -7.15 18.82
N ASP A 8 -13.70 -7.57 17.87
CA ASP A 8 -14.55 -6.67 17.09
C ASP A 8 -15.73 -6.17 17.95
N LYS A 9 -16.43 -5.13 17.50
CA LYS A 9 -17.61 -4.58 18.20
C LYS A 9 -18.71 -5.62 18.41
N ASP A 10 -18.76 -6.63 17.53
CA ASP A 10 -19.68 -7.78 17.58
C ASP A 10 -19.18 -8.95 18.46
N GLY A 11 -18.09 -8.78 19.23
CA GLY A 11 -17.52 -9.81 20.10
C GLY A 11 -16.77 -10.93 19.38
N LYS A 12 -16.54 -10.81 18.06
CA LYS A 12 -15.78 -11.79 17.28
C LYS A 12 -14.27 -11.52 17.39
N ASN A 13 -13.49 -12.59 17.54
CA ASN A 13 -12.03 -12.49 17.52
C ASN A 13 -11.54 -12.19 16.10
N ARG A 14 -10.80 -11.09 15.93
CA ARG A 14 -10.08 -10.75 14.71
C ARG A 14 -8.59 -10.57 14.96
N TRP A 15 -7.81 -10.80 13.93
CA TRP A 15 -6.36 -10.76 13.94
C TRP A 15 -5.90 -9.58 13.11
N LEU A 16 -5.33 -8.57 13.76
CA LEU A 16 -4.79 -7.38 13.11
C LEU A 16 -3.33 -7.65 12.74
N VAL A 17 -2.99 -7.47 11.46
CA VAL A 17 -1.63 -7.62 10.95
C VAL A 17 -1.06 -6.23 10.66
N ARG A 18 0.09 -5.93 11.25
CA ARG A 18 0.85 -4.70 11.02
C ARG A 18 2.29 -5.03 10.67
N VAL A 19 2.81 -4.36 9.64
CA VAL A 19 4.19 -4.53 9.15
C VAL A 19 4.90 -3.19 9.20
N GLU A 20 6.19 -3.21 9.55
CA GLU A 20 7.03 -2.02 9.52
C GLU A 20 7.62 -1.85 8.12
N GLN A 21 7.38 -0.69 7.53
CA GLN A 21 7.88 -0.27 6.22
C GLN A 21 8.69 1.03 6.38
N PRO A 22 9.87 1.15 5.76
CA PRO A 22 10.57 2.42 5.70
C PRO A 22 9.79 3.40 4.82
N ASP A 23 9.56 4.60 5.33
CA ASP A 23 8.99 5.71 4.57
C ASP A 23 9.99 6.15 3.48
N PRO A 24 9.62 6.16 2.19
CA PRO A 24 10.51 6.53 1.11
C PRO A 24 10.98 7.99 1.17
N LEU A 25 10.23 8.89 1.82
CA LEU A 25 10.55 10.32 1.90
C LEU A 25 11.36 10.65 3.15
N THR A 26 11.08 10.00 4.28
CA THR A 26 11.67 10.36 5.58
C THR A 26 12.66 9.33 6.13
N VAL A 27 12.80 8.17 5.47
CA VAL A 27 13.64 7.01 5.88
C VAL A 27 13.25 6.42 7.25
N LYS A 28 12.26 7.02 7.93
CA LYS A 28 11.77 6.56 9.24
C LYS A 28 10.88 5.33 9.06
N ARG A 29 10.92 4.43 10.04
CA ARG A 29 10.05 3.25 10.06
C ARG A 29 8.61 3.67 10.36
N ARG A 30 7.69 3.40 9.44
CA ARG A 30 6.24 3.54 9.63
C ARG A 30 5.61 2.17 9.81
N ARG A 31 4.61 2.07 10.68
CA ARG A 31 3.78 0.88 10.81
C ARG A 31 2.59 0.99 9.87
N VAL A 32 2.54 0.09 8.90
CA VAL A 32 1.45 -0.04 7.93
C VAL A 32 0.50 -1.13 8.40
N THR A 33 -0.81 -0.86 8.33
CA THR A 33 -1.83 -1.86 8.65
C THR A 33 -2.14 -2.66 7.38
N VAL A 34 -1.85 -3.95 7.39
CA VAL A 34 -2.09 -4.84 6.24
C VAL A 34 -3.57 -5.24 6.16
N GLY A 35 -4.22 -5.41 7.32
CA GLY A 35 -5.64 -5.73 7.40
C GLY A 35 -6.03 -6.44 8.69
N THR A 36 -7.32 -6.77 8.78
CA THR A 36 -7.90 -7.57 9.87
C THR A 36 -8.46 -8.88 9.33
N PHE A 37 -8.08 -9.99 9.93
CA PHE A 37 -8.45 -11.32 9.47
C PHE A 37 -9.28 -12.08 10.51
N PRO A 38 -10.22 -12.95 10.08
CA PRO A 38 -11.05 -13.73 10.99
C PRO A 38 -10.28 -14.88 11.65
N THR A 39 -9.29 -15.47 10.97
CA THR A 39 -8.50 -16.58 11.51
C THR A 39 -7.03 -16.19 11.68
N LYS A 40 -6.35 -16.88 12.61
CA LYS A 40 -4.91 -16.70 12.82
C LYS A 40 -4.11 -17.11 11.59
N ARG A 41 -4.53 -18.21 10.94
CA ARG A 41 -3.87 -18.74 9.74
C ARG A 41 -3.90 -17.75 8.58
N ASP A 42 -5.02 -17.06 8.39
CA ASP A 42 -5.14 -16.03 7.35
C ASP A 42 -4.27 -14.81 7.67
N ALA A 43 -4.17 -14.45 8.96
CA ALA A 43 -3.30 -13.38 9.41
C ALA A 43 -1.81 -13.71 9.19
N ASP A 44 -1.39 -14.92 9.51
CA ASP A 44 0.00 -15.39 9.32
C ASP A 44 0.37 -15.42 7.81
N LEU A 45 -0.57 -15.85 6.95
CA LEU A 45 -0.36 -15.86 5.50
C LEU A 45 -0.30 -14.44 4.91
N ALA A 46 -1.15 -13.54 5.39
CA ALA A 46 -1.13 -12.13 5.00
C ALA A 46 0.14 -11.42 5.49
N GLU A 47 0.64 -11.74 6.68
CA GLU A 47 1.93 -11.24 7.19
C GLU A 47 3.08 -11.70 6.29
N ALA A 48 3.16 -12.99 5.97
CA ALA A 48 4.19 -13.53 5.08
C ALA A 48 4.18 -12.82 3.71
N LYS A 49 2.98 -12.65 3.12
CA LYS A 49 2.81 -11.93 1.85
C LYS A 49 3.26 -10.46 1.94
N ALA A 50 2.94 -9.78 3.03
CA ALA A 50 3.31 -8.39 3.25
C ALA A 50 4.83 -8.22 3.48
N ILE A 51 5.48 -9.17 4.16
CA ILE A 51 6.94 -9.19 4.30
C ILE A 51 7.61 -9.36 2.93
N THR A 52 7.15 -10.33 2.12
CA THR A 52 7.68 -10.54 0.77
C THR A 52 7.46 -9.32 -0.12
N ALA A 53 6.30 -8.68 -0.05
CA ALA A 53 6.02 -7.44 -0.79
C ALA A 53 6.93 -6.30 -0.34
N ARG A 54 7.23 -6.20 0.98
CA ARG A 54 8.15 -5.20 1.52
C ARG A 54 9.57 -5.40 0.98
N GLU A 55 10.06 -6.62 1.00
CA GLU A 55 11.40 -6.96 0.49
C GLU A 55 11.53 -6.67 -1.01
N ARG A 56 10.45 -6.85 -1.77
CA ARG A 56 10.39 -6.50 -3.19
C ARG A 56 10.22 -4.99 -3.46
N GLY A 57 10.01 -4.17 -2.43
CA GLY A 57 9.67 -2.76 -2.59
C GLY A 57 8.28 -2.49 -3.17
N SER A 58 7.43 -3.51 -3.27
CA SER A 58 6.07 -3.43 -3.82
C SER A 58 5.00 -3.51 -2.74
N LEU A 59 5.37 -3.31 -1.46
CA LEU A 59 4.39 -3.12 -0.39
C LEU A 59 3.78 -1.73 -0.57
N ILE A 60 2.84 -1.67 -1.50
CA ILE A 60 1.94 -0.54 -1.66
C ILE A 60 0.91 -0.74 -0.55
N GLU A 61 0.83 0.23 0.36
CA GLU A 61 -0.37 0.40 1.18
C GLU A 61 -1.48 0.49 0.14
N LEU A 62 -2.33 -0.55 0.01
CA LEU A 62 -3.51 -0.56 -0.86
C LEU A 62 -4.49 0.47 -0.28
N ASP A 63 -4.05 1.70 -0.26
CA ASP A 63 -4.89 2.84 -0.08
C ASP A 63 -5.71 2.94 -1.36
N THR A 64 -6.88 3.50 -1.16
CA THR A 64 -7.99 3.73 -2.08
C THR A 64 -7.66 4.58 -3.31
N ALA A 65 -6.42 4.54 -3.79
CA ALA A 65 -5.98 5.26 -4.97
C ALA A 65 -6.78 4.79 -6.18
N THR A 66 -7.64 5.67 -6.65
CA THR A 66 -8.36 5.46 -7.89
C THR A 66 -7.35 5.36 -9.05
N VAL A 67 -7.76 4.73 -10.16
CA VAL A 67 -6.92 4.66 -11.36
C VAL A 67 -6.51 6.07 -11.82
N ALA A 68 -7.35 7.08 -11.56
CA ALA A 68 -7.05 8.48 -11.83
C ALA A 68 -5.85 8.99 -11.00
N GLU A 69 -5.86 8.78 -9.69
CA GLU A 69 -4.76 9.22 -8.80
C GLU A 69 -3.43 8.51 -9.13
N LEU A 70 -3.50 7.24 -9.54
CA LEU A 70 -2.33 6.51 -10.01
C LEU A 70 -1.81 7.08 -11.35
N LEU A 71 -2.72 7.42 -12.25
CA LEU A 71 -2.37 8.03 -13.54
C LEU A 71 -1.73 9.41 -13.34
N ASP A 72 -2.26 10.24 -12.45
CA ASP A 72 -1.69 11.55 -12.12
C ASP A 72 -0.26 11.44 -11.57
N THR A 73 -0.05 10.49 -10.67
CA THR A 73 1.28 10.21 -10.11
C THR A 73 2.25 9.73 -11.19
N TRP A 74 1.78 8.86 -12.09
CA TRP A 74 2.59 8.38 -13.20
C TRP A 74 2.92 9.49 -14.20
N MET A 75 1.95 10.35 -14.54
CA MET A 75 2.18 11.49 -15.41
C MET A 75 3.22 12.44 -14.80
N ALA A 76 3.07 12.81 -13.52
CA ALA A 76 4.03 13.69 -12.84
C ALA A 76 5.48 13.14 -12.86
N ALA A 77 5.63 11.81 -12.74
CA ALA A 77 6.94 11.16 -12.85
C ALA A 77 7.45 11.07 -14.30
N LYS A 78 6.56 10.98 -15.29
CA LYS A 78 6.92 10.75 -16.70
C LYS A 78 7.06 12.03 -17.52
N THR A 79 6.45 13.14 -17.12
CA THR A 79 6.54 14.45 -17.79
C THR A 79 7.98 14.90 -18.08
N PRO A 80 8.97 14.71 -17.18
CA PRO A 80 10.37 15.09 -17.47
C PRO A 80 11.01 14.28 -18.60
N ASP A 81 10.54 13.05 -18.85
CA ASP A 81 11.10 12.14 -19.84
C ASP A 81 10.48 12.30 -21.24
N VAL A 82 9.39 13.07 -21.36
CA VAL A 82 8.65 13.25 -22.62
C VAL A 82 8.76 14.69 -23.09
N THR A 83 8.67 14.88 -24.41
CA THR A 83 8.64 16.24 -24.97
C THR A 83 7.39 16.99 -24.49
N PRO A 84 7.46 18.32 -24.31
CA PRO A 84 6.34 19.11 -23.80
C PRO A 84 5.05 18.91 -24.59
N GLN A 85 5.17 18.82 -25.92
CA GLN A 85 4.05 18.57 -26.82
C GLN A 85 3.37 17.20 -26.58
N THR A 86 4.14 16.19 -26.17
CA THR A 86 3.59 14.87 -25.83
C THR A 86 2.92 14.89 -24.47
N ALA A 87 3.46 15.64 -23.51
CA ALA A 87 2.83 15.86 -22.21
C ALA A 87 1.47 16.57 -22.34
N ASP A 88 1.41 17.62 -23.17
CA ASP A 88 0.17 18.33 -23.49
C ASP A 88 -0.86 17.40 -24.15
N GLY A 89 -0.41 16.47 -25.00
CA GLY A 89 -1.26 15.45 -25.61
C GLY A 89 -1.94 14.51 -24.60
N TYR A 90 -1.22 14.13 -23.53
CA TYR A 90 -1.80 13.31 -22.47
C TYR A 90 -2.83 14.06 -21.63
N ALA A 91 -2.70 15.38 -21.47
CA ALA A 91 -3.63 16.21 -20.71
C ALA A 91 -5.00 16.41 -21.39
N ILE A 92 -5.10 16.14 -22.70
CA ILE A 92 -6.33 16.39 -23.50
C ILE A 92 -7.38 15.25 -23.35
N ILE A 93 -6.99 14.07 -22.86
CA ILE A 93 -7.82 12.85 -22.91
C ILE A 93 -8.64 12.61 -21.63
N ILE A 94 -8.51 13.45 -20.60
CA ILE A 94 -9.28 13.36 -19.34
C ILE A 94 -10.51 14.28 -19.36
#